data_AF-A0A7X4BYM2-F1
#
_entry.id   AF-A0A7X4BYM2-F1
#
_cell.length_a   1.000
_cell.length_b   1.000
_cell.length_c   1.000
_cell.angle_alpha   90.00
_cell.angle_beta   90.00
_cell.angle_gamma   90.00
#
_symmetry.space_group_name_H-M   'P 1'
#
loop_
_entity.id
_entity.type
_entity.pdbx_description
1 polymer ?
#
loop_
_entity_poly.entity_id
_entity_poly.type
_entity_poly.pdbx_seq_one_letter_code
_entity_poly.pdbx_strand_id
1 'polypeptide(L)' 'MGGGLKGMALLDGRPLLAHAAARAAPQVASLAINANAPAEEFADLGLPVLPDPVSGFVGPLAGVLAGMLWAREAGYG' A
#
# COMPACT_ATOMS: atom_id res chain seq x y z
N MET A 1 -13.00 -5.71 -12.46
CA MET A 1 -11.94 -6.74 -12.67
C MET A 1 -11.50 -7.20 -11.30
N GLY A 2 -11.79 -8.46 -10.94
CA GLY A 2 -11.66 -9.04 -9.60
C GLY A 2 -10.23 -9.20 -9.07
N GLY A 3 -9.47 -8.10 -9.02
CA GLY A 3 -8.13 -8.00 -8.44
C GLY A 3 -8.16 -7.84 -6.92
N GLY A 4 -9.13 -8.45 -6.24
CA GLY A 4 -9.22 -8.45 -4.79
C GLY A 4 -7.94 -8.98 -4.17
N LEU A 5 -7.48 -8.31 -3.11
CA LEU A 5 -6.42 -8.69 -2.16
C LEU A 5 -5.32 -9.63 -2.68
N LYS A 6 -4.81 -9.46 -3.91
CA LYS A 6 -3.74 -10.32 -4.45
C LYS A 6 -2.49 -10.25 -3.58
N GLY A 7 -2.23 -9.11 -2.96
CA GLY A 7 -1.19 -8.94 -1.96
C GLY A 7 -1.41 -9.77 -0.68
N MET A 8 -2.62 -10.23 -0.41
CA MET A 8 -2.94 -11.09 0.74
C MET A 8 -2.88 -12.57 0.43
N ALA A 9 -2.60 -12.96 -0.82
CA ALA A 9 -2.29 -14.36 -1.13
C ALA A 9 -1.12 -14.82 -0.23
N LEU A 10 -1.23 -16.03 0.31
CA LEU A 10 -0.23 -16.56 1.23
C LEU A 10 0.94 -17.17 0.46
N LEU A 11 2.14 -16.80 0.88
CA LEU A 11 3.40 -17.45 0.54
C LEU A 11 4.06 -17.84 1.85
N ASP A 12 4.26 -19.15 2.06
CA ASP A 12 4.83 -19.66 3.31
C ASP A 12 4.09 -19.16 4.58
N GLY A 13 2.76 -19.26 4.56
CA GLY A 13 1.89 -18.84 5.67
C GLY A 13 1.80 -17.34 5.92
N ARG A 14 2.44 -16.49 5.10
CA ARG A 14 2.43 -15.03 5.23
C ARG A 14 1.91 -14.35 3.97
N PRO A 15 1.14 -13.24 4.07
CA PRO A 15 0.74 -12.45 2.91
C PRO A 15 1.92 -12.03 2.03
N LEU A 16 1.79 -12.06 0.70
CA LEU A 16 2.78 -11.52 -0.24
C LEU A 16 3.17 -10.07 0.10
N LEU A 17 2.20 -9.26 0.52
CA LEU A 17 2.42 -7.88 0.93
C LEU A 17 3.25 -7.79 2.23
N ALA A 18 3.09 -8.73 3.16
CA ALA A 18 3.91 -8.80 4.37
C ALA A 18 5.37 -9.12 4.04
N HIS A 19 5.62 -9.96 3.04
CA HIS A 19 6.99 -10.21 2.55
C HIS A 19 7.59 -8.95 1.93
N ALA A 20 6.85 -8.26 1.06
CA ALA A 20 7.31 -7.01 0.44
C ALA A 20 7.59 -5.93 1.49
N ALA A 21 6.68 -5.74 2.45
CA ALA A 21 6.82 -4.78 3.53
C ALA A 21 8.05 -5.08 4.41
N ALA A 22 8.25 -6.33 4.84
CA ALA A 22 9.40 -6.73 5.64
C ALA A 22 10.74 -6.49 4.92
N ARG A 23 10.77 -6.61 3.59
CA ARG A 23 11.96 -6.31 2.77
C ARG A 23 12.17 -4.81 2.59
N ALA A 24 11.11 -4.03 2.40
CA ALA A 24 11.18 -2.59 2.16
C ALA A 24 11.46 -1.78 3.43
N ALA A 25 10.84 -2.13 4.56
CA ALA A 25 10.87 -1.38 5.81
C ALA A 25 12.28 -0.94 6.29
N PRO A 26 13.32 -1.79 6.30
CA PRO A 26 14.64 -1.36 6.78
C PRO A 26 15.39 -0.40 5.82
N GLN A 27 14.87 -0.15 4.62
CA GLN A 27 15.52 0.65 3.58
C GLN A 27 14.94 2.06 3.45
N VAL A 28 13.85 2.37 4.16
CA VAL A 28 13.11 3.63 4.02
C VAL A 28 12.78 4.22 5.39
N ALA A 29 12.66 5.54 5.46
CA ALA A 29 12.26 6.21 6.70
C ALA A 29 10.80 5.94 7.09
N SER A 30 9.94 5.67 6.11
CA SER A 30 8.52 5.43 6.31
C SER A 30 7.93 4.58 5.18
N LEU A 31 6.89 3.80 5.49
CA LEU A 31 6.25 2.88 4.56
C LEU A 31 4.72 2.95 4.68
N ALA A 32 4.02 2.80 3.56
CA ALA A 32 2.56 2.81 3.46
C ALA A 32 2.06 1.82 2.39
N ILE A 33 0.79 1.43 2.47
CA ILE A 33 0.10 0.59 1.47
C ILE A 33 -0.83 1.49 0.67
N ASN A 34 -0.74 1.49 -0.66
CA ASN A 34 -1.79 2.08 -1.50
C ASN A 34 -2.82 1.01 -1.87
N ALA A 35 -4.08 1.22 -1.47
CA ALA A 35 -5.18 0.32 -1.76
C ALA A 35 -6.52 1.05 -1.71
N ASN A 36 -7.46 0.64 -2.57
CA ASN A 36 -8.86 1.10 -2.57
C ASN A 36 -9.80 0.13 -1.82
N ALA A 37 -9.24 -0.78 -1.03
CA ALA A 37 -9.97 -1.70 -0.17
C ALA A 37 -10.01 -1.16 1.27
N PRO A 38 -10.98 -1.58 2.09
CA PRO A 38 -11.06 -1.16 3.49
C PRO A 38 -9.75 -1.42 4.26
N ALA A 39 -9.36 -0.48 5.12
CA ALA A 39 -8.07 -0.53 5.82
C ALA A 39 -7.97 -1.74 6.77
N GLU A 40 -9.10 -2.20 7.30
CA GLU A 40 -9.20 -3.40 8.13
C GLU A 40 -8.70 -4.66 7.44
N GLU A 41 -8.72 -4.73 6.09
CA GLU A 41 -8.19 -5.88 5.34
C GLU A 41 -6.66 -5.98 5.42
N PHE A 42 -5.99 -4.92 5.89
CA PHE A 42 -4.53 -4.83 6.02
C PHE A 42 -4.06 -4.59 7.47
N ALA A 43 -4.97 -4.65 8.45
CA ALA A 43 -4.69 -4.28 9.84
C ALA A 43 -3.47 -5.00 10.43
N ASP A 44 -3.28 -6.28 10.09
CA ASP A 44 -2.17 -7.11 10.57
C ASP A 44 -0.79 -6.63 10.09
N LEU A 45 -0.73 -5.77 9.06
CA LEU A 45 0.53 -5.22 8.55
C LEU A 45 0.99 -3.99 9.35
N GLY A 46 0.11 -3.36 10.13
CA GLY A 46 0.45 -2.18 10.93
C GLY A 46 0.91 -0.96 10.10
N LEU A 47 0.60 -0.93 8.80
CA LEU A 47 0.97 0.14 7.88
C LEU A 47 -0.23 1.03 7.58
N PRO A 48 -0.02 2.35 7.39
CA PRO A 48 -1.08 3.23 6.91
C PRO A 48 -1.54 2.81 5.51
N VAL A 49 -2.86 2.88 5.28
CA VAL A 49 -3.48 2.55 3.99
C VAL A 49 -3.94 3.84 3.31
N LEU A 50 -3.42 4.08 2.11
CA LEU A 50 -3.64 5.28 1.30
C LEU A 50 -4.61 4.96 0.15
N PRO A 51 -5.78 5.59 0.06
CA PRO A 51 -6.66 5.45 -1.09
C PRO A 51 -6.08 6.16 -2.31
N ASP A 52 -6.53 5.80 -3.50
CA ASP A 52 -6.23 6.59 -4.69
C ASP A 52 -6.87 7.99 -4.58
N PRO A 53 -6.12 9.06 -4.90
CA PRO A 53 -6.64 10.43 -4.82
C PRO A 53 -7.57 10.80 -5.97
N VAL A 54 -7.62 9.97 -7.03
CA VAL A 54 -8.42 10.20 -8.24
C VAL A 54 -9.41 9.06 -8.41
N SER A 55 -10.70 9.40 -8.54
CA SER A 55 -11.77 8.44 -8.79
C SER A 55 -11.67 7.80 -10.18
N GLY A 56 -12.20 6.59 -10.33
CA GLY A 56 -12.35 5.93 -11.64
C GLY A 56 -11.26 4.91 -11.99
N PHE A 57 -10.46 4.46 -11.02
CA PHE A 57 -9.46 3.40 -11.19
C PHE A 57 -8.53 3.63 -12.40
N VAL A 58 -7.92 4.81 -12.46
CA VAL A 58 -7.12 5.29 -13.61
C VAL A 58 -5.75 4.60 -13.77
N GLY A 59 -5.58 3.43 -13.16
CA GLY A 59 -4.38 2.61 -13.26
C GLY A 59 -3.28 2.98 -12.26
N PRO A 60 -2.09 2.35 -12.38
CA PRO A 60 -1.04 2.39 -11.35
C PRO A 60 -0.49 3.79 -11.02
N LEU A 61 -0.62 4.75 -11.93
CA LEU A 61 -0.16 6.12 -11.70
C LEU A 61 -0.98 6.85 -10.62
N ALA A 62 -2.23 6.43 -10.36
CA ALA A 62 -3.00 6.95 -9.22
C ALA A 62 -2.34 6.62 -7.89
N GLY A 63 -1.83 5.39 -7.75
CA GLY A 63 -1.10 4.96 -6.56
C GLY A 63 0.25 5.64 -6.39
N VAL A 64 0.97 5.90 -7.50
CA VAL A 64 2.20 6.71 -7.46
C VAL A 64 1.90 8.13 -6.95
N LEU A 65 0.83 8.76 -7.46
CA LEU A 65 0.40 10.07 -6.98
C LEU A 65 0.01 10.04 -5.49
N ALA A 66 -0.69 9.00 -5.03
CA ALA A 66 -1.02 8.81 -3.61
C ALA A 66 0.26 8.81 -2.74
N GLY A 67 1.28 8.06 -3.16
CA GLY A 67 2.58 8.03 -2.47
C GLY A 67 3.30 9.38 -2.46
N MET A 68 3.29 10.11 -3.58
CA MET A 68 3.89 11.46 -3.67
C MET A 68 3.19 12.48 -2.77
N LEU A 69 1.86 12.47 -2.72
CA LEU A 69 1.07 13.37 -1.86
C LEU A 69 1.35 13.08 -0.38
N TRP A 70 1.35 11.81 0.01
CA TRP A 70 1.66 11.39 1.37
C TRP A 70 3.09 11.75 1.77
N ALA A 71 4.07 11.54 0.89
CA ALA A 71 5.46 11.91 1.15
C ALA A 71 5.60 13.42 1.40
N ARG A 72 4.91 14.25 0.61
CA ARG A 72 4.86 15.71 0.81
C ARG A 72 4.26 16.08 2.16
N GLU A 73 3.15 15.45 2.56
CA GLU A 73 2.50 15.69 3.86
C GLU A 73 3.37 15.26 5.05
N ALA A 74 4.16 14.20 4.87
CA ALA A 74 5.14 13.75 5.85
C ALA A 74 6.44 14.59 5.87
N GLY A 75 6.58 15.57 4.98
CA GLY A 75 7.74 16.48 4.93
C GLY A 75 8.95 15.95 4.15
N TYR A 76 8.78 14.95 3.28
CA TYR A 76 9.86 14.36 2.46
C TYR A 76 10.06 15.05 1.09
N GLY A 77 9.83 16.36 0.99
CA GLY A 77 9.85 17.13 -0.26
C GLY A 77 11.04 18.07 -0.40
#